data_AF-A0A1F7L8T7-F1
#
_entry.id   AF-A0A1F7L8T7-F1
#
_cell.length_a   1.000
_cell.length_b   1.000
_cell.length_c   1.000
_cell.angle_alpha   90.00
_cell.angle_beta   90.00
_cell.angle_gamma   90.00
#
_symmetry.space_group_name_H-M   'P 1'
#
loop_
_entity.id
_entity.type
_entity.pdbx_description
1 polymer ?
#
loop_
_entity_poly.entity_id
_entity_poly.type
_entity_poly.pdbx_seq_one_letter_code
_entity_poly.pdbx_strand_id
1 'polypeptide(L)'
;MKDISGWTAGAMAVAATGAVVGLLTYAAGAQEIKKDLQDIRQDRQEIRQDTREIRQDRRELRGDRQDLREAVKSGDQERISEARQELRRDRRELREDLRDRRDDGRDLRQDRRELHRDLRQRRGR
;
A
#
# COMPACT_ATOMS: atom_id res chain seq x y z
N MET A 1 0.88 2.12 -87.06
CA MET A 1 0.15 2.86 -86.00
C MET A 1 1.03 2.83 -84.77
N LYS A 2 1.44 4.01 -84.29
CA LYS A 2 2.16 4.20 -83.03
C LYS A 2 1.16 4.11 -81.86
N ASP A 3 1.69 4.11 -80.63
CA ASP A 3 1.04 4.39 -79.33
C ASP A 3 0.90 3.12 -78.45
N ILE A 4 1.24 3.03 -77.15
CA ILE A 4 1.63 3.92 -76.03
C ILE A 4 2.14 2.95 -74.93
N SER A 5 3.42 2.98 -74.55
CA SER A 5 3.95 3.35 -73.22
C SER A 5 3.31 2.75 -71.95
N GLY A 6 4.13 2.21 -71.05
CA GLY A 6 3.84 2.20 -69.60
C GLY A 6 4.41 1.01 -68.80
N TRP A 7 5.57 1.18 -68.17
CA TRP A 7 6.00 0.41 -67.00
C TRP A 7 5.38 1.00 -65.73
N THR A 8 4.72 0.21 -64.90
CA THR A 8 4.53 0.43 -63.44
C THR A 8 4.29 -0.95 -62.82
N ALA A 9 5.13 -1.57 -61.98
CA ALA A 9 5.76 -1.14 -60.73
C ALA A 9 4.76 -0.65 -59.67
N GLY A 10 4.70 -1.33 -58.52
CA GLY A 10 4.01 -0.88 -57.30
C GLY A 10 3.35 -2.05 -56.54
N ALA A 11 4.07 -2.83 -55.74
CA ALA A 11 4.52 -2.55 -54.37
C ALA A 11 3.40 -2.66 -53.32
N MET A 12 3.64 -3.54 -52.35
CA MET A 12 2.87 -3.77 -51.13
C MET A 12 2.59 -2.47 -50.37
N ALA A 13 1.35 -2.29 -49.90
CA ALA A 13 1.02 -1.31 -48.88
C ALA A 13 0.52 -2.01 -47.61
N VAL A 14 1.46 -2.46 -46.78
CA VAL A 14 1.22 -2.64 -45.34
C VAL A 14 2.07 -1.61 -44.62
N ALA A 15 1.52 -0.42 -44.38
CA ALA A 15 2.18 0.59 -43.57
C ALA A 15 1.14 1.57 -43.01
N ALA A 16 0.69 1.34 -41.77
CA ALA A 16 0.30 2.39 -40.80
C ALA A 16 -0.44 1.84 -39.55
N THR A 17 0.07 0.79 -38.89
CA THR A 17 -0.46 0.31 -37.59
C THR A 17 0.54 0.40 -36.43
N GLY A 18 1.64 1.14 -36.59
CA GLY A 18 2.66 1.28 -35.54
C GLY A 18 2.44 2.45 -34.57
N ALA A 19 1.88 3.58 -35.04
CA ALA A 19 1.87 4.83 -34.27
C ALA A 19 0.82 4.86 -33.14
N VAL A 20 -0.30 4.15 -33.30
CA VAL A 20 -1.39 4.12 -32.30
C VAL A 20 -0.99 3.25 -31.08
N VAL A 21 -0.22 2.19 -31.28
CA VAL A 21 0.22 1.29 -30.19
C VAL A 21 1.21 1.98 -29.23
N GLY A 22 2.09 2.85 -29.74
CA GLY A 22 3.06 3.58 -28.91
C GLY A 22 2.42 4.61 -27.97
N LEU A 23 1.35 5.27 -28.39
CA LEU A 23 0.65 6.30 -27.59
C LEU A 23 -0.23 5.68 -26.50
N LEU A 24 -0.87 4.54 -26.80
CA LEU A 24 -1.70 3.79 -25.85
C LEU A 24 -0.87 3.16 -24.71
N THR A 25 0.31 2.63 -25.03
CA THR A 25 1.20 2.02 -24.01
C THR A 25 1.87 3.06 -23.10
N TYR A 26 2.19 4.25 -23.61
CA TYR A 26 2.78 5.33 -22.81
C TYR A 26 1.79 5.94 -21.81
N ALA A 27 0.53 6.15 -22.22
CA ALA A 27 -0.52 6.65 -21.35
C ALA A 27 -0.86 5.66 -20.21
N ALA A 28 -0.85 4.35 -20.51
CA ALA A 28 -1.10 3.30 -19.52
C ALA A 28 -0.04 3.28 -18.41
N GLY A 29 1.26 3.33 -18.74
CA GLY A 29 2.33 3.29 -17.73
C GLY A 29 2.43 4.58 -16.88
N ALA A 30 2.08 5.74 -17.44
CA ALA A 30 2.01 6.97 -16.66
C ALA A 30 0.83 6.98 -15.67
N GLN A 31 -0.29 6.35 -16.05
CA GLN A 31 -1.46 6.19 -15.20
C GLN A 31 -1.20 5.21 -14.04
N GLU A 32 -0.47 4.13 -14.28
CA GLU A 32 -0.07 3.15 -13.26
C GLU A 32 0.84 3.78 -12.21
N ILE A 33 1.92 4.47 -12.61
CA ILE A 33 2.80 5.23 -11.70
C ILE A 33 2.02 6.23 -10.83
N LYS A 34 1.03 6.90 -11.42
CA LYS A 34 0.19 7.86 -10.68
C LYS A 34 -0.64 7.16 -9.62
N LYS A 35 -1.16 5.97 -9.93
CA LYS A 35 -1.91 5.14 -9.00
C LYS A 35 -1.01 4.64 -7.87
N ASP A 36 0.18 4.10 -8.17
CA ASP A 36 1.13 3.64 -7.14
C ASP A 36 1.51 4.77 -6.17
N LEU A 37 1.70 5.99 -6.68
CA LEU A 37 1.98 7.16 -5.85
C LEU A 37 0.81 7.55 -4.94
N GLN A 38 -0.42 7.34 -5.40
CA GLN A 38 -1.63 7.56 -4.61
C GLN A 38 -1.77 6.50 -3.52
N ASP A 39 -1.58 5.23 -3.87
CA ASP A 39 -1.68 4.08 -2.95
C ASP A 39 -0.59 4.22 -1.84
N ILE A 40 0.67 4.48 -2.21
CA ILE A 40 1.76 4.79 -1.26
C ILE A 40 1.43 5.96 -0.33
N ARG A 41 0.70 6.96 -0.81
CA ARG A 41 0.30 8.10 0.02
C ARG A 41 -0.78 7.69 1.02
N GLN A 42 -1.72 6.85 0.60
CA GLN A 42 -2.79 6.32 1.44
C GLN A 42 -2.22 5.41 2.53
N ASP A 43 -1.38 4.42 2.20
CA ASP A 43 -0.74 3.53 3.19
C ASP A 43 0.03 4.32 4.24
N ARG A 44 0.70 5.41 3.83
CA ARG A 44 1.43 6.30 4.74
C ARG A 44 0.50 7.02 5.71
N GLN A 45 -0.73 7.31 5.31
CA GLN A 45 -1.74 7.92 6.16
C GLN A 45 -2.32 6.88 7.11
N GLU A 46 -2.61 5.68 6.64
CA GLU A 46 -3.10 4.55 7.43
C GLU A 46 -2.09 4.16 8.52
N ILE A 47 -0.82 3.90 8.16
CA ILE A 47 0.25 3.63 9.14
C ILE A 47 0.38 4.74 10.20
N ARG A 48 0.14 6.01 9.83
CA ARG A 48 0.17 7.12 10.79
C ARG A 48 -1.01 7.07 11.74
N GLN A 49 -2.18 6.68 11.26
CA GLN A 49 -3.37 6.47 12.06
C GLN A 49 -3.17 5.29 13.03
N ASP A 50 -2.75 4.12 12.56
CA ASP A 50 -2.52 2.96 13.45
C ASP A 50 -1.44 3.28 14.47
N THR A 51 -0.42 4.04 14.09
CA THR A 51 0.61 4.49 15.06
C THR A 51 0.04 5.39 16.16
N ARG A 52 -1.04 6.14 15.90
CA ARG A 52 -1.74 6.94 16.91
C ARG A 52 -2.63 6.06 17.79
N GLU A 53 -3.35 5.12 17.20
CA GLU A 53 -4.21 4.16 17.90
C GLU A 53 -3.38 3.29 18.85
N ILE A 54 -2.30 2.66 18.35
CA ILE A 54 -1.31 1.92 19.16
C ILE A 54 -0.74 2.74 20.33
N ARG A 55 -0.64 4.07 20.19
CA ARG A 55 -0.20 4.94 21.30
C ARG A 55 -1.29 5.15 22.34
N GLN A 56 -2.55 5.18 21.94
CA GLN A 56 -3.73 5.25 22.81
C GLN A 56 -3.87 3.94 23.59
N ASP A 57 -3.85 2.77 22.93
CA ASP A 57 -3.98 1.48 23.62
C ASP A 57 -2.83 1.25 24.61
N ARG A 58 -1.62 1.74 24.27
CA ARG A 58 -0.49 1.71 25.21
C ARG A 58 -0.67 2.60 26.43
N ARG A 59 -1.49 3.64 26.36
CA ARG A 59 -1.85 4.48 27.51
C ARG A 59 -2.95 3.80 28.33
N GLU A 60 -3.95 3.23 27.67
CA GLU A 60 -5.02 2.45 28.30
C GLU A 60 -4.44 1.27 29.08
N LEU A 61 -3.56 0.48 28.46
CA LEU A 61 -2.79 -0.58 29.12
C LEU A 61 -1.93 -0.14 30.31
N ARG A 62 -1.63 1.17 30.45
CA ARG A 62 -0.98 1.68 31.67
C ARG A 62 -2.01 1.94 32.77
N GLY A 63 -3.19 2.44 32.40
CA GLY A 63 -4.36 2.57 33.26
C GLY A 63 -4.77 1.22 33.85
N ASP A 64 -5.03 0.21 33.02
CA ASP A 64 -5.49 -1.10 33.52
C ASP A 64 -4.44 -1.77 34.43
N ARG A 65 -3.15 -1.51 34.19
CA ARG A 65 -2.08 -1.98 35.08
C ARG A 65 -2.12 -1.29 36.43
N GLN A 66 -2.49 -0.02 36.46
CA GLN A 66 -2.71 0.71 37.70
C GLN A 66 -3.96 0.20 38.40
N ASP A 67 -5.07 0.02 37.69
CA ASP A 67 -6.33 -0.49 38.26
C ASP A 67 -6.14 -1.90 38.83
N LEU A 68 -5.41 -2.78 38.13
CA LEU A 68 -5.03 -4.09 38.66
C LEU A 68 -4.18 -3.97 39.93
N ARG A 69 -3.25 -3.02 40.01
CA ARG A 69 -2.45 -2.79 41.23
C ARG A 69 -3.31 -2.32 42.39
N GLU A 70 -4.26 -1.43 42.12
CA GLU A 70 -5.20 -0.92 43.13
C GLU A 70 -6.15 -2.01 43.63
N ALA A 71 -6.69 -2.84 42.72
CA ALA A 71 -7.51 -4.00 43.06
C ALA A 71 -6.73 -5.04 43.88
N VAL A 72 -5.46 -5.30 43.51
CA VAL A 72 -4.58 -6.18 44.31
C VAL A 72 -4.35 -5.59 45.71
N LYS A 73 -4.19 -4.27 45.83
CA LYS A 73 -3.98 -3.60 47.12
C LYS A 73 -5.23 -3.62 47.99
N SER A 74 -6.42 -3.51 47.41
CA SER A 74 -7.69 -3.61 48.16
C SER A 74 -8.03 -5.04 48.57
N GLY A 75 -7.40 -6.05 47.94
CA GLY A 75 -7.66 -7.47 48.20
C GLY A 75 -8.97 -7.98 47.58
N ASP A 76 -9.60 -7.16 46.73
CA ASP A 76 -10.86 -7.48 46.06
C ASP A 76 -10.63 -8.47 44.92
N GLN A 77 -10.95 -9.74 45.16
CA GLN A 77 -10.70 -10.82 44.20
C GLN A 77 -11.51 -10.69 42.91
N GLU A 78 -12.72 -10.12 42.99
CA GLU A 78 -13.58 -9.91 41.82
C GLU A 78 -12.94 -8.86 40.91
N ARG A 79 -12.59 -7.69 41.46
CA ARG A 79 -11.89 -6.63 40.71
C ARG A 79 -10.53 -7.07 40.16
N ILE A 80 -9.79 -7.91 40.88
CA ILE A 80 -8.53 -8.47 40.38
C ILE A 80 -8.78 -9.35 39.15
N SER A 81 -9.85 -10.15 39.16
CA SER A 81 -10.21 -11.03 38.05
C SER A 81 -10.61 -10.21 36.82
N GLU A 82 -11.47 -9.21 37.01
CA GLU A 82 -11.93 -8.29 35.96
C GLU A 82 -10.76 -7.53 35.33
N ALA A 83 -9.94 -6.85 36.15
CA ALA A 83 -8.78 -6.11 35.67
C ALA A 83 -7.76 -7.00 34.95
N ARG A 84 -7.61 -8.28 35.35
CA ARG A 84 -6.78 -9.24 34.62
C ARG A 84 -7.37 -9.63 33.27
N GLN A 85 -8.69 -9.72 33.17
CA GLN A 85 -9.37 -10.06 31.93
C GLN A 85 -9.26 -8.92 30.92
N GLU A 86 -9.51 -7.68 31.36
CA GLU A 86 -9.34 -6.46 30.55
C GLU A 86 -7.89 -6.36 30.06
N LEU A 87 -6.91 -6.44 30.96
CA LEU A 87 -5.50 -6.42 30.60
C LEU A 87 -5.09 -7.48 29.56
N ARG A 88 -5.78 -8.63 29.53
CA ARG A 88 -5.53 -9.68 28.54
C ARG A 88 -6.15 -9.33 27.19
N ARG A 89 -7.34 -8.73 27.15
CA ARG A 89 -8.00 -8.28 25.92
C ARG A 89 -7.20 -7.17 25.26
N ASP A 90 -6.86 -6.13 26.02
CA ASP A 90 -6.14 -4.96 25.51
C ASP A 90 -4.73 -5.32 25.02
N ARG A 91 -4.07 -6.29 25.68
CA ARG A 91 -2.80 -6.84 25.18
C ARG A 91 -2.95 -7.62 23.88
N ARG A 92 -4.10 -8.27 23.67
CA ARG A 92 -4.38 -9.01 22.44
C ARG A 92 -4.66 -8.03 21.31
N GLU A 93 -5.51 -7.04 21.55
CA GLU A 93 -5.85 -5.99 20.58
C GLU A 93 -4.59 -5.23 20.15
N LEU A 94 -3.80 -4.71 21.09
CA LEU A 94 -2.52 -4.06 20.78
C LEU A 94 -1.58 -4.97 19.96
N ARG A 95 -1.62 -6.28 20.16
CA ARG A 95 -0.79 -7.22 19.39
C ARG A 95 -1.28 -7.38 17.96
N GLU A 96 -2.60 -7.34 17.75
CA GLU A 96 -3.23 -7.36 16.43
C GLU A 96 -2.89 -6.05 15.69
N ASP A 97 -3.05 -4.89 16.32
CA ASP A 97 -2.70 -3.59 15.69
C ASP A 97 -1.20 -3.49 15.34
N LEU A 98 -0.33 -4.00 16.22
CA LEU A 98 1.10 -4.06 15.93
C LEU A 98 1.45 -4.99 14.78
N ARG A 99 0.63 -6.03 14.53
CA ARG A 99 0.80 -6.95 13.41
C ARG A 99 0.37 -6.28 12.13
N ASP A 100 -0.80 -5.65 12.13
CA ASP A 100 -1.38 -5.00 10.96
C ASP A 100 -0.48 -3.86 10.49
N ARG A 101 -0.13 -2.93 11.39
CA ARG A 101 0.84 -1.86 11.09
C ARG A 101 2.18 -2.37 10.52
N ARG A 102 2.63 -3.55 10.98
CA ARG A 102 3.89 -4.13 10.49
C ARG A 102 3.71 -4.65 9.06
N ASP A 103 2.57 -5.25 8.78
CA ASP A 103 2.23 -5.82 7.48
C ASP A 103 1.99 -4.68 6.48
N ASP A 104 1.26 -3.60 6.83
CA ASP A 104 1.15 -2.37 6.01
C ASP A 104 2.53 -1.75 5.74
N GLY A 105 3.39 -1.77 6.75
CA GLY A 105 4.77 -1.32 6.59
C GLY A 105 5.58 -2.18 5.61
N ARG A 106 5.25 -3.46 5.43
CA ARG A 106 5.88 -4.33 4.40
C ARG A 106 5.32 -4.00 3.02
N ASP A 107 4.02 -3.82 2.90
CA ASP A 107 3.34 -3.55 1.63
C ASP A 107 3.81 -2.21 1.07
N LEU A 108 3.82 -1.15 1.88
CA LEU A 108 4.40 0.15 1.51
C LEU A 108 5.88 0.05 1.05
N ARG A 109 6.66 -0.89 1.61
CA ARG A 109 8.05 -1.12 1.17
C ARG A 109 8.10 -1.82 -0.18
N GLN A 110 7.17 -2.72 -0.45
CA GLN A 110 7.05 -3.42 -1.72
C GLN A 110 6.62 -2.45 -2.83
N ASP A 111 5.57 -1.67 -2.62
CA ASP A 111 5.05 -0.70 -3.59
C ASP A 111 6.12 0.32 -3.99
N ARG A 112 6.90 0.79 -3.01
CA ARG A 112 8.04 1.67 -3.25
C ARG A 112 9.13 1.04 -4.12
N ARG A 113 9.35 -0.28 -4.01
CA ARG A 113 10.32 -1.00 -4.85
C ARG A 113 9.78 -1.18 -6.27
N GLU A 114 8.50 -1.50 -6.40
CA GLU A 114 7.81 -1.66 -7.69
C GLU A 114 7.82 -0.35 -8.46
N LEU A 115 7.34 0.74 -7.85
CA LEU A 115 7.42 2.09 -8.41
C LEU A 115 8.85 2.47 -8.82
N HIS A 116 9.86 2.11 -8.01
CA HIS A 116 11.25 2.38 -8.38
C HIS A 116 11.71 1.60 -9.62
N ARG A 117 11.27 0.35 -9.79
CA ARG A 117 11.56 -0.45 -10.98
C ARG A 117 10.89 0.15 -12.21
N ASP A 118 9.64 0.58 -12.10
CA ASP A 118 8.89 1.12 -13.23
C ASP A 118 9.47 2.46 -13.70
N LEU A 119 9.87 3.30 -12.75
CA LEU A 119 10.60 4.54 -13.06
C LEU A 119 11.95 4.26 -13.74
N ARG A 120 12.68 3.22 -13.33
CA ARG A 120 13.93 2.81 -14.00
C ARG A 120 13.70 2.30 -15.41
N GLN A 121 12.71 1.42 -15.60
CA GLN A 121 12.36 0.87 -16.91
C GLN A 121 11.95 1.98 -17.88
N ARG A 122 11.19 2.97 -17.39
CA ARG A 122 10.78 4.12 -18.19
C ARG A 122 11.94 5.06 -18.53
N ARG A 123 12.93 5.24 -17.65
CA ARG A 123 14.11 6.10 -17.91
C ARG A 123 15.17 5.44 -18.81
N GLY A 124 15.20 4.11 -18.85
CA GLY A 124 16.16 3.33 -19.64
C GLY A 124 15.67 2.96 -21.05
N ARG A 125 14.45 3.37 -21.42
CA ARG A 125 13.92 3.29 -22.79
C ARG A 125 14.11 4.61 -23.52
#